data_AF-A0A535KZE5-F1
#
_entry.id   AF-A0A535KZE5-F1
#
_cell.length_a   1.000
_cell.length_b   1.000
_cell.length_c   1.000
_cell.angle_alpha   90.00
_cell.angle_beta   90.00
_cell.angle_gamma   90.00
#
_symmetry.space_group_name_H-M   'P 1'
#
loop_
_entity.id
_entity.type
_entity.pdbx_description
1 polymer ?
#
loop_
_entity_poly.entity_id
_entity_poly.type
_entity_poly.pdbx_seq_one_letter_code
_entity_poly.pdbx_strand_id
1 'polypeptide(L)'
;MPKTVGIDLGTTNSVIAVMEGGEPVVIPNSEGARTTPSVVAFTKSGERLVGQLARRQAAVNPENTIYSIKRFMGRKLGEVSSERTIVPYDVKAGKDERVVVKIPNVEKEFTPEEISAMILQKLKSDAEAYLGEKVTDAVITVPAYFNDSQRQATKNAGQIAGLNVLRIINEPTAASLAYGLDKKANETILVFDLGGGTFDVSVLDVGDGVFEVKSTNGDTHLGGDDYDRRVVDWLAEEFKKQNGIDLKTDRQALQRLTEAAERAKIELSSRLETTVNLPFITADQTGPKHLEMTLTRAKFESLTADLTERCRQPFLAALKDASLTPQQIDEVVLVGGATRMPII
;
A
#
# COMPACT_ATOMS: atom_id res chain seq x y z
N MET A 1 12.16 30.07 -6.48
CA MET A 1 12.33 28.73 -7.10
C MET A 1 11.10 27.93 -6.71
N PRO A 2 10.51 27.13 -7.63
CA PRO A 2 9.39 26.26 -7.28
C PRO A 2 9.78 25.39 -6.09
N LYS A 3 8.88 25.20 -5.13
CA LYS A 3 9.15 24.29 -4.00
C LYS A 3 9.24 22.85 -4.50
N THR A 4 10.28 22.15 -4.07
CA THR A 4 10.39 20.69 -4.23
C THR A 4 9.50 20.01 -3.18
N VAL A 5 8.73 19.01 -3.61
CA VAL A 5 7.88 18.20 -2.71
C VAL A 5 8.49 16.82 -2.47
N GLY A 6 8.23 16.25 -1.29
CA GLY A 6 8.45 14.84 -0.99
C GLY A 6 7.14 14.07 -1.13
N ILE A 7 7.15 12.96 -1.86
CA ILE A 7 5.97 12.13 -2.08
C ILE A 7 6.25 10.71 -1.61
N ASP A 8 5.47 10.28 -0.62
CA ASP A 8 5.33 8.87 -0.30
C ASP A 8 4.27 8.24 -1.20
N LEU A 9 4.69 7.45 -2.20
CA LEU A 9 3.79 6.74 -3.10
C LEU A 9 3.55 5.32 -2.56
N GLY A 10 2.65 5.16 -1.59
CA GLY A 10 2.40 3.86 -0.96
C GLY A 10 1.40 2.96 -1.71
N THR A 11 1.39 1.68 -1.36
CA THR A 11 0.49 0.67 -1.95
C THR A 11 -0.99 0.99 -1.70
N THR A 12 -1.33 1.37 -0.46
CA THR A 12 -2.71 1.62 -0.02
C THR A 12 -3.02 3.12 0.07
N ASN A 13 -2.08 3.90 0.58
CA ASN A 13 -2.21 5.35 0.76
C ASN A 13 -0.94 6.03 0.28
N SER A 14 -1.06 7.26 -0.20
CA SER A 14 0.04 8.14 -0.55
C SER A 14 -0.02 9.44 0.24
N VAL A 15 1.13 10.07 0.43
CA VAL A 15 1.31 11.32 1.19
C VAL A 15 2.19 12.27 0.39
N ILE A 16 1.91 13.56 0.48
CA ILE A 16 2.76 14.60 -0.08
C ILE A 16 3.11 15.62 1.02
N ALA A 17 4.38 15.99 1.07
CA ALA A 17 4.93 16.90 2.06
C ALA A 17 5.87 17.92 1.39
N VAL A 18 6.09 19.04 2.07
CA VAL A 18 6.96 20.13 1.64
C VAL A 18 7.74 20.68 2.83
N MET A 19 8.90 21.28 2.59
CA MET A 19 9.62 22.01 3.64
C MET A 19 9.09 23.44 3.75
N GLU A 20 8.62 23.83 4.94
CA GLU A 20 8.19 25.21 5.24
C GLU A 20 8.86 25.69 6.53
N GLY A 21 9.55 26.84 6.46
CA GLY A 21 10.20 27.42 7.65
C GLY A 21 11.30 26.54 8.26
N GLY A 22 11.85 25.58 7.50
CA GLY A 22 12.84 24.61 7.99
C GLY A 22 12.24 23.29 8.48
N GLU A 23 10.92 23.18 8.55
CA GLU A 23 10.21 22.00 9.05
C GLU A 23 9.47 21.25 7.93
N PRO A 24 9.39 19.92 7.98
CA PRO A 24 8.57 19.15 7.06
C PRO A 24 7.08 19.28 7.41
N VAL A 25 6.28 19.71 6.44
CA VAL A 25 4.82 19.87 6.56
C VAL A 25 4.11 18.92 5.60
N VAL A 26 3.25 18.05 6.14
CA VAL A 26 2.35 17.21 5.33
C VAL A 26 1.17 18.05 4.84
N ILE A 27 0.98 18.06 3.52
CA ILE A 27 -0.08 18.83 2.86
C ILE A 27 -1.39 18.03 2.90
N PRO A 28 -2.51 18.60 3.40
CA PRO A 28 -3.82 17.96 3.29
C PRO A 28 -4.30 17.95 1.83
N ASN A 29 -4.99 16.88 1.43
CA ASN A 29 -5.66 16.82 0.14
C ASN A 29 -6.91 17.70 0.09
N SER A 30 -7.52 17.84 -1.09
CA SER A 30 -8.78 18.58 -1.28
C SER A 30 -9.95 18.09 -0.42
N GLU A 31 -9.89 16.86 0.10
CA GLU A 31 -10.87 16.28 1.02
C GLU A 31 -10.57 16.55 2.50
N GLY A 32 -9.47 17.26 2.82
CA GLY A 32 -9.05 17.61 4.17
C GLY A 32 -8.26 16.53 4.92
N ALA A 33 -7.94 15.41 4.27
CA ALA A 33 -7.14 14.33 4.85
C ALA A 33 -5.64 14.49 4.54
N ARG A 34 -4.78 14.04 5.46
CA ARG A 34 -3.32 14.05 5.28
C ARG A 34 -2.78 12.86 4.48
N THR A 35 -3.65 11.92 4.14
CA THR A 35 -3.34 10.77 3.28
C THR A 35 -4.38 10.68 2.19
N THR A 36 -3.95 10.27 1.00
CA THR A 36 -4.82 10.04 -0.15
C THR A 36 -4.78 8.55 -0.49
N PRO A 37 -5.93 7.84 -0.57
CA PRO A 37 -5.92 6.46 -1.01
C PRO A 37 -5.27 6.31 -2.38
N SER A 38 -4.40 5.31 -2.53
CA SER A 38 -3.74 4.97 -3.79
C SER A 38 -4.70 4.21 -4.71
N VAL A 39 -5.81 4.86 -5.06
CA VAL A 39 -6.93 4.26 -5.78
C VAL A 39 -7.30 5.16 -6.96
N VAL A 40 -7.48 4.56 -8.12
CA VAL A 40 -7.93 5.22 -9.36
C VAL A 40 -9.18 4.49 -9.85
N ALA A 41 -10.19 5.23 -10.30
CA ALA A 41 -11.35 4.63 -10.93
C ALA A 41 -11.77 5.37 -12.19
N PHE A 42 -12.41 4.66 -13.10
CA PHE A 42 -13.08 5.25 -14.26
C PHE A 42 -14.57 4.98 -14.18
N THR A 43 -15.37 6.03 -14.23
CA THR A 43 -16.84 5.93 -14.22
C THR A 43 -17.35 5.46 -15.59
N LYS A 44 -18.64 5.12 -15.67
CA LYS A 44 -19.29 4.74 -16.94
C LYS A 44 -19.28 5.86 -17.99
N SER A 45 -19.16 7.12 -17.59
CA SER A 45 -19.02 8.26 -18.51
C SER A 45 -17.57 8.48 -18.97
N GLY A 46 -16.63 7.66 -18.50
CA GLY A 46 -15.20 7.79 -18.77
C GLY A 46 -14.49 8.80 -17.87
N GLU A 47 -15.18 9.38 -16.89
CA GLU A 47 -14.56 10.30 -15.92
C GLU A 47 -13.57 9.55 -15.03
N ARG A 48 -12.39 10.14 -14.83
CA ARG A 48 -11.35 9.61 -13.94
C ARG A 48 -11.52 10.16 -12.53
N LEU A 49 -11.67 9.26 -11.56
CA LEU A 49 -11.65 9.54 -10.13
C LEU A 49 -10.33 9.05 -9.52
N VAL A 50 -9.84 9.76 -8.50
CA VAL A 50 -8.62 9.39 -7.76
C VAL A 50 -8.86 9.59 -6.26
N GLY A 51 -8.22 8.78 -5.41
CA GLY A 51 -8.27 8.96 -3.97
C GLY A 51 -9.59 8.51 -3.35
N GLN A 52 -10.13 9.32 -2.44
CA GLN A 52 -11.34 8.99 -1.70
C GLN A 52 -12.56 8.79 -2.59
N LEU A 53 -12.69 9.59 -3.66
CA LEU A 53 -13.80 9.46 -4.61
C LEU A 53 -13.74 8.12 -5.35
N ALA A 54 -12.55 7.69 -5.77
CA ALA A 54 -12.36 6.38 -6.37
C ALA A 54 -12.63 5.26 -5.36
N ARG A 55 -12.11 5.35 -4.13
CA ARG A 55 -12.33 4.32 -3.10
C ARG A 55 -13.82 4.11 -2.79
N ARG A 56 -14.62 5.18 -2.68
CA ARG A 56 -16.04 5.12 -2.30
C ARG A 56 -16.93 4.31 -3.25
N GLN A 57 -16.56 4.22 -4.52
CA GLN A 57 -17.36 3.56 -5.53
C GLN A 57 -16.84 2.15 -5.90
N ALA A 58 -15.77 1.68 -5.25
CA ALA A 58 -15.14 0.40 -5.55
C ALA A 58 -16.14 -0.77 -5.50
N ALA A 59 -16.96 -0.83 -4.45
CA ALA A 59 -17.99 -1.86 -4.25
C ALA A 59 -19.08 -1.94 -5.33
N VAL A 60 -19.27 -0.92 -6.18
CA VAL A 60 -20.27 -0.91 -7.27
C VAL A 60 -19.62 -0.84 -8.66
N ASN A 61 -18.29 -0.72 -8.72
CA ASN A 61 -17.53 -0.62 -9.96
C ASN A 61 -16.15 -1.33 -9.84
N PRO A 62 -16.11 -2.58 -9.36
CA PRO A 62 -14.86 -3.21 -8.92
C PRO A 62 -13.85 -3.41 -10.06
N GLU A 63 -14.34 -3.69 -11.28
CA GLU A 63 -13.48 -3.94 -12.45
C GLU A 63 -12.77 -2.68 -12.99
N ASN A 64 -13.33 -1.51 -12.70
CA ASN A 64 -12.80 -0.23 -13.17
C ASN A 64 -12.19 0.59 -12.04
N THR A 65 -11.96 -0.04 -10.88
CA THR A 65 -11.38 0.58 -9.69
C THR A 65 -10.09 -0.12 -9.34
N ILE A 66 -8.98 0.56 -9.57
CA ILE A 66 -7.64 0.03 -9.45
C ILE A 66 -7.04 0.52 -8.13
N TYR A 67 -6.64 -0.42 -7.29
CA TYR A 67 -5.97 -0.21 -6.01
C TYR A 67 -4.78 -1.17 -5.90
N SER A 68 -3.87 -0.98 -4.93
CA SER A 68 -2.68 -1.84 -4.77
C SER A 68 -1.80 -1.95 -6.03
N ILE A 69 -1.89 -0.98 -6.94
CA ILE A 69 -1.19 -1.01 -8.24
C ILE A 69 0.34 -1.06 -8.07
N LYS A 70 0.85 -0.54 -6.95
CA LYS A 70 2.27 -0.58 -6.58
C LYS A 70 2.83 -1.99 -6.55
N ARG A 71 2.03 -3.01 -6.21
CA ARG A 71 2.46 -4.42 -6.22
C ARG A 71 2.78 -4.95 -7.62
N PHE A 72 2.32 -4.27 -8.68
CA PHE A 72 2.55 -4.63 -10.08
C PHE A 72 3.62 -3.77 -10.77
N MET A 73 4.10 -2.71 -10.12
CA MET A 73 5.07 -1.76 -10.68
C MET A 73 6.34 -2.46 -11.16
N GLY A 74 6.71 -2.25 -12.42
CA GLY A 74 7.95 -2.78 -12.98
C GLY A 74 8.05 -4.32 -13.04
N ARG A 75 6.94 -5.05 -12.90
CA ARG A 75 6.92 -6.52 -12.94
C ARG A 75 6.39 -7.09 -14.25
N LYS A 76 6.71 -8.35 -14.51
CA LYS A 76 6.08 -9.17 -15.54
C LYS A 76 4.92 -9.98 -14.96
N LEU A 77 3.99 -10.41 -15.82
CA LEU A 77 2.79 -11.12 -15.41
C LEU A 77 3.08 -12.41 -14.61
N GLY A 78 4.17 -13.11 -14.97
CA GLY A 78 4.59 -14.34 -14.28
C GLY A 78 5.05 -14.12 -12.84
N GLU A 79 5.40 -12.89 -12.45
CA GLU A 79 5.91 -12.55 -11.12
C GLU A 79 4.80 -12.18 -10.12
N VAL A 80 3.55 -12.07 -10.56
CA VAL A 80 2.43 -11.50 -9.77
C VAL A 80 1.24 -12.46 -9.66
N SER A 81 1.50 -13.77 -9.69
CA SER A 81 0.45 -14.78 -9.66
C SER A 81 -0.43 -14.69 -8.42
N SER A 82 0.16 -14.44 -7.25
CA SER A 82 -0.56 -14.22 -5.98
C SER A 82 -1.42 -12.96 -6.02
N GLU A 83 -0.84 -11.84 -6.41
CA GLU A 83 -1.47 -10.51 -6.44
C GLU A 83 -2.67 -10.44 -7.38
N ARG A 84 -2.64 -11.23 -8.45
CA ARG A 84 -3.76 -11.31 -9.39
C ARG A 84 -5.00 -11.96 -8.79
N THR A 85 -4.85 -12.78 -7.74
CA THR A 85 -5.98 -13.46 -7.10
C THR A 85 -6.67 -12.61 -6.02
N ILE A 86 -6.05 -11.50 -5.62
CA ILE A 86 -6.54 -10.63 -4.55
C ILE A 86 -7.29 -9.39 -5.07
N VAL A 87 -7.25 -9.12 -6.37
CA VAL A 87 -7.88 -7.96 -7.01
C VAL A 87 -9.02 -8.35 -7.95
N PRO A 88 -10.11 -7.56 -8.05
CA PRO A 88 -11.25 -7.88 -8.90
C PRO A 88 -11.08 -7.41 -10.35
N TYR A 89 -10.14 -6.50 -10.62
CA TYR A 89 -9.88 -5.94 -11.94
C TYR A 89 -8.96 -6.83 -12.78
N ASP A 90 -8.98 -6.60 -14.08
CA ASP A 90 -8.34 -7.48 -15.07
C ASP A 90 -6.84 -7.15 -15.24
N VAL A 91 -5.97 -8.07 -14.82
CA VAL A 91 -4.51 -7.97 -14.90
C VAL A 91 -3.97 -8.93 -15.96
N LYS A 92 -3.27 -8.38 -16.96
CA LYS A 92 -2.84 -9.10 -18.17
C LYS A 92 -1.38 -8.82 -18.53
N ALA A 93 -0.85 -9.63 -19.44
CA ALA A 93 0.43 -9.40 -20.08
C ALA A 93 0.23 -8.40 -21.22
N GLY A 94 0.93 -7.28 -21.13
CA GLY A 94 1.11 -6.35 -22.23
C GLY A 94 2.40 -6.67 -22.99
N LYS A 95 3.01 -5.62 -23.55
CA LYS A 95 4.28 -5.74 -24.28
C LYS A 95 5.39 -6.32 -23.37
N ASP A 96 6.19 -7.23 -23.91
CA ASP A 96 7.32 -7.89 -23.23
C ASP A 96 6.93 -8.59 -21.91
N GLU A 97 5.71 -9.13 -21.84
CA GLU A 97 5.11 -9.77 -20.67
C GLU A 97 4.94 -8.85 -19.44
N ARG A 98 5.10 -7.53 -19.62
CA ARG A 98 4.89 -6.55 -18.55
C ARG A 98 3.43 -6.52 -18.12
N VAL A 99 3.20 -6.28 -16.84
CA VAL A 99 1.83 -6.16 -16.34
C VAL A 99 1.15 -4.94 -16.96
N VAL A 100 -0.09 -5.13 -17.40
CA VAL A 100 -1.05 -4.06 -17.70
C VAL A 100 -2.38 -4.36 -17.03
N VAL A 101 -3.16 -3.32 -16.75
CA VAL A 101 -4.53 -3.44 -16.24
C VAL A 101 -5.51 -2.96 -17.31
N LYS A 102 -6.55 -3.77 -17.59
CA LYS A 102 -7.61 -3.39 -18.53
C LYS A 102 -8.75 -2.72 -17.77
N ILE A 103 -9.19 -1.56 -18.24
CA ILE A 103 -10.29 -0.79 -17.66
C ILE A 103 -11.46 -0.76 -18.66
N PRO A 104 -12.50 -1.61 -18.46
CA PRO A 104 -13.63 -1.72 -19.38
C PRO A 104 -14.33 -0.41 -19.75
N ASN A 105 -14.60 0.47 -18.77
CA ASN A 105 -15.39 1.70 -18.98
C ASN A 105 -14.75 2.70 -19.97
N VAL A 106 -13.45 2.56 -20.24
CA VAL A 106 -12.73 3.39 -21.23
C VAL A 106 -12.10 2.55 -22.34
N GLU A 107 -12.34 1.24 -22.35
CA GLU A 107 -11.79 0.27 -23.30
C GLU A 107 -10.27 0.39 -23.52
N LYS A 108 -9.54 0.72 -22.45
CA LYS A 108 -8.08 0.95 -22.49
C LYS A 108 -7.34 0.05 -21.52
N GLU A 109 -6.11 -0.24 -21.91
CA GLU A 109 -5.10 -0.85 -21.06
C GLU A 109 -4.18 0.25 -20.53
N PHE A 110 -3.82 0.14 -19.26
CA PHE A 110 -2.89 1.06 -18.62
C PHE A 110 -1.75 0.27 -17.99
N THR A 111 -0.55 0.82 -18.05
CA THR A 111 0.56 0.30 -17.27
C THR A 111 0.41 0.68 -15.78
N PRO A 112 1.03 -0.07 -14.85
CA PRO A 112 1.12 0.33 -13.45
C PRO A 112 1.68 1.75 -13.26
N GLU A 113 2.62 2.17 -14.12
CA GLU A 113 3.22 3.49 -14.12
C GLU A 113 2.18 4.57 -14.47
N GLU A 114 1.34 4.33 -15.48
CA GLU A 114 0.29 5.27 -15.87
C GLU A 114 -0.74 5.44 -14.76
N ILE A 115 -1.20 4.35 -14.13
CA ILE A 115 -2.14 4.42 -13.01
C ILE A 115 -1.50 5.16 -11.82
N SER A 116 -0.25 4.84 -11.48
CA SER A 116 0.49 5.51 -10.41
C SER A 116 0.70 7.00 -10.71
N ALA A 117 0.91 7.37 -11.97
CA ALA A 117 1.00 8.76 -12.40
C ALA A 117 -0.31 9.53 -12.15
N MET A 118 -1.47 8.89 -12.27
CA MET A 118 -2.75 9.54 -11.94
C MET A 118 -2.87 9.86 -10.45
N ILE A 119 -2.32 9.00 -9.57
CA ILE A 119 -2.23 9.24 -8.14
C ILE A 119 -1.28 10.42 -7.86
N LEU A 120 -0.10 10.41 -8.47
CA LEU A 120 0.89 11.49 -8.35
C LEU A 120 0.35 12.83 -8.87
N GLN A 121 -0.43 12.83 -9.97
CA GLN A 121 -1.10 14.02 -10.49
C GLN A 121 -2.11 14.61 -9.50
N LYS A 122 -2.86 13.76 -8.78
CA LYS A 122 -3.78 14.22 -7.73
C LYS A 122 -3.03 14.87 -6.58
N LEU A 123 -1.99 14.21 -6.07
CA LEU A 123 -1.14 14.75 -4.99
C LEU A 123 -0.50 16.08 -5.39
N LYS A 124 0.06 16.14 -6.61
CA LYS A 124 0.61 17.37 -7.18
C LYS A 124 -0.44 18.48 -7.22
N SER A 125 -1.64 18.20 -7.73
CA SER A 125 -2.72 19.20 -7.84
C SER A 125 -3.14 19.73 -6.46
N ASP A 126 -3.22 18.86 -5.46
CA ASP A 126 -3.52 19.25 -4.08
C ASP A 126 -2.42 20.14 -3.49
N ALA A 127 -1.15 19.80 -3.73
CA ALA A 127 -0.02 20.62 -3.31
C ALA A 127 0.03 21.98 -4.02
N GLU A 128 -0.25 22.03 -5.32
CA GLU A 128 -0.33 23.29 -6.07
C GLU A 128 -1.45 24.19 -5.54
N ALA A 129 -2.61 23.62 -5.20
CA ALA A 129 -3.71 24.36 -4.60
C ALA A 129 -3.37 24.89 -3.20
N TYR A 130 -2.66 24.10 -2.39
CA TYR A 130 -2.20 24.50 -1.05
C TYR A 130 -1.13 25.61 -1.11
N LEU A 131 -0.16 25.48 -2.02
CA LEU A 131 0.99 26.39 -2.12
C LEU A 131 0.68 27.66 -2.91
N GLY A 132 -0.34 27.65 -3.77
CA GLY A 132 -0.66 28.76 -4.67
C GLY A 132 0.32 28.93 -5.84
N GLU A 133 1.18 27.94 -6.09
CA GLU A 133 2.18 27.93 -7.17
C GLU A 133 2.32 26.54 -7.80
N LYS A 134 2.97 26.45 -8.97
CA LYS A 134 3.20 25.18 -9.65
C LYS A 134 4.26 24.34 -8.95
N VAL A 135 4.03 23.02 -8.91
CA VAL A 135 4.97 22.03 -8.38
C VAL A 135 5.60 21.27 -9.55
N THR A 136 6.89 21.46 -9.75
CA THR A 136 7.64 20.84 -10.86
C THR A 136 8.55 19.72 -10.40
N ASP A 137 9.13 19.82 -9.21
CA ASP A 137 10.20 18.95 -8.76
C ASP A 137 9.76 18.10 -7.57
N ALA A 138 10.12 16.82 -7.60
CA ALA A 138 9.74 15.87 -6.55
C ALA A 138 10.86 14.89 -6.17
N VAL A 139 10.86 14.50 -4.91
CA VAL A 139 11.51 13.28 -4.41
C VAL A 139 10.40 12.25 -4.16
N ILE A 140 10.54 11.04 -4.71
CA ILE A 140 9.50 9.99 -4.61
C ILE A 140 10.08 8.77 -3.88
N THR A 141 9.32 8.21 -2.95
CA THR A 141 9.71 7.01 -2.19
C THR A 141 9.54 5.72 -2.99
N VAL A 142 10.34 4.71 -2.67
CA VAL A 142 10.17 3.32 -3.08
C VAL A 142 10.58 2.38 -1.94
N PRO A 143 10.05 1.15 -1.88
CA PRO A 143 10.54 0.12 -0.97
C PRO A 143 12.05 -0.08 -1.11
N ALA A 144 12.76 -0.31 -0.02
CA ALA A 144 14.21 -0.48 -0.07
C ALA A 144 14.60 -1.67 -0.95
N TYR A 145 13.81 -2.74 -0.89
CA TYR A 145 14.04 -3.97 -1.65
C TYR A 145 13.53 -3.93 -3.10
N PHE A 146 13.06 -2.78 -3.60
CA PHE A 146 12.73 -2.65 -5.04
C PHE A 146 13.98 -2.80 -5.92
N ASN A 147 13.84 -3.61 -6.97
CA ASN A 147 14.86 -3.78 -8.00
C ASN A 147 14.90 -2.61 -9.01
N ASP A 148 15.89 -2.61 -9.90
CA ASP A 148 16.10 -1.55 -10.89
C ASP A 148 14.87 -1.29 -11.77
N SER A 149 14.16 -2.34 -12.18
CA SER A 149 12.98 -2.19 -13.04
C SER A 149 11.82 -1.52 -12.30
N GLN A 150 11.63 -1.81 -11.02
CA GLN A 150 10.56 -1.23 -10.19
C GLN A 150 10.88 0.22 -9.82
N ARG A 151 12.15 0.53 -9.55
CA ARG A 151 12.65 1.90 -9.35
C ARG A 151 12.47 2.74 -10.60
N GLN A 152 12.84 2.22 -11.77
CA GLN A 152 12.66 2.92 -13.03
C GLN A 152 11.19 3.13 -13.38
N ALA A 153 10.33 2.13 -13.15
CA ALA A 153 8.88 2.27 -13.30
C ALA A 153 8.32 3.41 -12.44
N THR A 154 8.75 3.50 -11.17
CA THR A 154 8.31 4.58 -10.27
C THR A 154 8.79 5.96 -10.73
N LYS A 155 10.03 6.05 -11.21
CA LYS A 155 10.55 7.29 -11.83
C LYS A 155 9.75 7.68 -13.07
N ASN A 156 9.41 6.73 -13.92
CA ASN A 156 8.58 6.96 -15.11
C ASN A 156 7.18 7.46 -14.72
N ALA A 157 6.56 6.88 -13.69
CA ALA A 157 5.27 7.36 -13.17
C ALA A 157 5.33 8.86 -12.77
N GLY A 158 6.41 9.27 -12.09
CA GLY A 158 6.65 10.69 -11.79
C GLY A 158 6.77 11.56 -13.03
N GLN A 159 7.50 11.11 -14.05
CA GLN A 159 7.64 11.83 -15.32
C GLN A 159 6.31 11.96 -16.07
N ILE A 160 5.52 10.88 -16.14
CA ILE A 160 4.17 10.88 -16.74
C ILE A 160 3.24 11.83 -15.97
N ALA A 161 3.42 11.96 -14.66
CA ALA A 161 2.69 12.91 -13.83
C ALA A 161 3.13 14.38 -14.03
N GLY A 162 4.13 14.64 -14.88
CA GLY A 162 4.69 15.98 -15.10
C GLY A 162 5.52 16.47 -13.92
N LEU A 163 6.19 15.56 -13.22
CA LEU A 163 7.17 15.86 -12.17
C LEU A 163 8.59 15.55 -12.68
N ASN A 164 9.51 16.48 -12.46
CA ASN A 164 10.93 16.23 -12.54
C ASN A 164 11.35 15.48 -11.27
N VAL A 165 11.60 14.18 -11.42
CA VAL A 165 11.98 13.30 -10.30
C VAL A 165 13.46 13.49 -9.99
N LEU A 166 13.74 14.37 -9.02
CA LEU A 166 15.10 14.71 -8.59
C LEU A 166 15.81 13.52 -7.94
N ARG A 167 15.06 12.73 -7.17
CA ARG A 167 15.58 11.56 -6.46
C ARG A 167 14.49 10.53 -6.24
N ILE A 168 14.87 9.27 -6.38
CA ILE A 168 14.14 8.14 -5.80
C ILE A 168 14.83 7.81 -4.48
N ILE A 169 14.08 7.82 -3.38
CA ILE A 169 14.61 7.54 -2.04
C ILE A 169 13.96 6.26 -1.49
N ASN A 170 14.71 5.50 -0.72
CA ASN A 170 14.15 4.32 -0.04
C ASN A 170 13.25 4.77 1.11
N GLU A 171 12.10 4.11 1.27
CA GLU A 171 11.14 4.34 2.36
C GLU A 171 11.79 4.33 3.75
N PRO A 172 12.57 3.30 4.15
CA PRO A 172 13.20 3.30 5.47
C PRO A 172 14.27 4.39 5.63
N THR A 173 14.93 4.83 4.56
CA THR A 173 15.83 5.98 4.58
C THR A 173 15.07 7.30 4.73
N ALA A 174 13.91 7.44 4.11
CA ALA A 174 13.06 8.61 4.30
C ALA A 174 12.51 8.66 5.75
N ALA A 175 12.14 7.51 6.30
CA ALA A 175 11.71 7.38 7.69
C ALA A 175 12.83 7.71 8.68
N SER A 176 14.07 7.26 8.42
CA SER A 176 15.21 7.61 9.27
C SER A 176 15.55 9.09 9.22
N LEU A 177 15.45 9.75 8.05
CA LEU A 177 15.59 11.19 7.93
C LEU A 177 14.54 11.94 8.77
N ALA A 178 13.29 11.47 8.76
CA ALA A 178 12.24 12.06 9.58
C ALA A 178 12.45 11.83 11.09
N TYR A 179 12.97 10.67 11.48
CA TYR A 179 13.32 10.35 12.87
C TYR A 179 14.53 11.18 13.37
N GLY A 180 15.57 11.28 12.54
CA GLY A 180 16.87 11.84 12.90
C GLY A 180 16.99 13.36 12.74
N LEU A 181 15.99 14.05 12.19
CA LEU A 181 16.05 15.50 11.89
C LEU A 181 16.47 16.34 13.10
N ASP A 182 16.00 15.97 14.30
CA ASP A 182 16.27 16.68 15.56
C ASP A 182 17.29 15.96 16.47
N LYS A 183 17.82 14.82 16.04
CA LYS A 183 18.68 13.97 16.86
C LYS A 183 20.15 14.37 16.69
N LYS A 184 20.83 14.58 17.83
CA LYS A 184 22.25 14.97 17.88
C LYS A 184 23.19 13.84 18.28
N ALA A 185 22.67 12.75 18.82
CA ALA A 185 23.48 11.59 19.17
C ALA A 185 23.60 10.64 17.97
N ASN A 186 24.74 9.96 17.86
CA ASN A 186 24.88 8.83 16.95
C ASN A 186 24.14 7.63 17.56
N GLU A 187 23.10 7.17 16.89
CA GLU A 187 22.25 6.03 17.26
C GLU A 187 22.26 5.01 16.13
N THR A 188 22.30 3.73 16.49
CA THR A 188 22.05 2.61 15.59
C THR A 188 20.57 2.27 15.66
N ILE A 189 19.83 2.54 14.58
CA ILE A 189 18.39 2.31 14.54
C ILE A 189 18.04 1.14 13.63
N LEU A 190 16.94 0.47 13.96
CA LEU A 190 16.29 -0.49 13.08
C LEU A 190 14.94 0.07 12.62
N VAL A 191 14.78 0.28 11.32
CA VAL A 191 13.50 0.65 10.72
C VAL A 191 12.80 -0.62 10.28
N PHE A 192 11.60 -0.87 10.83
CA PHE A 192 10.72 -1.98 10.47
C PHE A 192 9.49 -1.40 9.77
N ASP A 193 9.41 -1.54 8.46
CA ASP A 193 8.33 -0.98 7.64
C ASP A 193 7.44 -2.08 7.08
N LEU A 194 6.24 -2.23 7.67
CA LEU A 194 5.21 -3.14 7.16
C LEU A 194 4.03 -2.33 6.62
N GLY A 195 4.03 -2.17 5.31
CA GLY A 195 3.05 -1.40 4.56
C GLY A 195 1.83 -2.21 4.11
N GLY A 196 1.14 -1.70 3.09
CA GLY A 196 -0.01 -2.36 2.47
C GLY A 196 0.34 -3.55 1.59
N GLY A 197 1.54 -3.59 1.01
CA GLY A 197 1.93 -4.70 0.12
C GLY A 197 3.42 -5.00 0.06
N THR A 198 4.23 -4.33 0.90
CA THR A 198 5.67 -4.56 1.00
C THR A 198 6.08 -4.54 2.47
N PHE A 199 7.10 -5.32 2.78
CA PHE A 199 7.80 -5.36 4.04
C PHE A 199 9.27 -5.04 3.80
N ASP A 200 9.81 -4.04 4.48
CA ASP A 200 11.24 -3.73 4.49
C ASP A 200 11.74 -3.67 5.93
N VAL A 201 13.00 -4.08 6.12
CA VAL A 201 13.73 -3.88 7.35
C VAL A 201 15.12 -3.37 7.02
N SER A 202 15.53 -2.29 7.66
CA SER A 202 16.85 -1.68 7.45
C SER A 202 17.50 -1.33 8.78
N VAL A 203 18.80 -1.58 8.86
CA VAL A 203 19.63 -1.11 9.99
C VAL A 203 20.44 0.09 9.52
N LEU A 204 20.39 1.17 10.28
CA LEU A 204 21.04 2.43 9.92
C LEU A 204 21.78 3.03 11.10
N ASP A 205 22.94 3.64 10.82
CA ASP A 205 23.56 4.57 11.74
C ASP A 205 23.02 5.97 11.42
N VAL A 206 22.54 6.67 12.45
CA VAL A 206 21.95 8.00 12.35
C VAL A 206 22.59 8.92 13.37
N GLY A 207 23.18 10.03 12.90
CA GLY A 207 23.65 11.10 13.77
C GLY A 207 24.57 12.09 13.07
N ASP A 208 24.76 13.27 13.67
CA ASP A 208 25.53 14.40 13.09
C ASP A 208 25.14 14.75 11.63
N GLY A 209 23.87 14.54 11.27
CA GLY A 209 23.35 14.74 9.90
C GLY A 209 23.81 13.70 8.88
N VAL A 210 24.48 12.63 9.32
CA VAL A 210 24.88 11.48 8.51
C VAL A 210 23.88 10.35 8.72
N PHE A 211 23.51 9.71 7.61
CA PHE A 211 22.60 8.57 7.58
C PHE A 211 23.25 7.49 6.73
N GLU A 212 23.68 6.40 7.35
CA GLU A 212 24.36 5.29 6.67
C GLU A 212 23.54 4.01 6.83
N VAL A 213 23.11 3.42 5.71
CA VAL A 213 22.45 2.12 5.71
C VAL A 213 23.50 1.03 5.85
N LYS A 214 23.45 0.26 6.95
CA LYS A 214 24.35 -0.88 7.19
C LYS A 214 23.87 -2.14 6.48
N SER A 215 22.57 -2.39 6.53
CA SER A 215 21.95 -3.52 5.86
C SER A 215 20.49 -3.22 5.52
N THR A 216 19.97 -3.93 4.53
CA THR A 216 18.54 -3.91 4.20
C THR A 216 18.09 -5.29 3.75
N ASN A 217 16.91 -5.69 4.17
CA ASN A 217 16.25 -6.91 3.75
C ASN A 217 14.75 -6.64 3.65
N GLY A 218 13.97 -7.58 3.13
CA GLY A 218 12.53 -7.38 2.99
C GLY A 218 11.82 -8.44 2.15
N ASP A 219 10.53 -8.22 1.93
CA ASP A 219 9.65 -9.01 1.09
C ASP A 219 8.70 -8.08 0.32
N THR A 220 8.88 -8.01 -1.00
CA THR A 220 8.10 -7.13 -1.88
C THR A 220 6.72 -7.68 -2.25
N HIS A 221 6.33 -8.81 -1.65
CA HIS A 221 5.06 -9.54 -1.81
C HIS A 221 4.41 -9.85 -0.45
N LEU A 222 4.67 -9.02 0.55
CA LEU A 222 4.14 -9.16 1.91
C LEU A 222 3.69 -7.81 2.44
N GLY A 223 2.43 -7.68 2.80
CA GLY A 223 1.91 -6.51 3.51
C GLY A 223 0.44 -6.68 3.89
N GLY A 224 -0.19 -5.58 4.33
CA GLY A 224 -1.57 -5.55 4.82
C GLY A 224 -2.61 -6.21 3.90
N ASP A 225 -2.43 -6.16 2.59
CA ASP A 225 -3.30 -6.80 1.59
C ASP A 225 -3.31 -8.34 1.74
N ASP A 226 -2.18 -8.93 2.10
CA ASP A 226 -2.07 -10.39 2.29
C ASP A 226 -2.78 -10.83 3.58
N TYR A 227 -2.75 -10.00 4.62
CA TYR A 227 -3.53 -10.20 5.84
C TYR A 227 -5.04 -10.09 5.57
N ASP A 228 -5.46 -9.09 4.79
CA ASP A 228 -6.86 -8.93 4.37
C ASP A 228 -7.33 -10.15 3.58
N ARG A 229 -6.47 -10.66 2.70
CA ARG A 229 -6.78 -11.85 1.90
C ARG A 229 -7.08 -13.07 2.77
N ARG A 230 -6.36 -13.30 3.87
CA ARG A 230 -6.64 -14.43 4.77
C ARG A 230 -8.02 -14.34 5.42
N VAL A 231 -8.45 -13.12 5.75
CA VAL A 231 -9.79 -12.88 6.28
C VAL A 231 -10.83 -13.09 5.18
N VAL A 232 -10.61 -12.59 3.95
CA VAL A 232 -11.49 -12.83 2.80
C VAL A 232 -11.66 -14.32 2.50
N ASP A 233 -10.57 -15.08 2.45
CA ASP A 233 -10.61 -16.51 2.18
C ASP A 233 -11.40 -17.25 3.27
N TRP A 234 -11.16 -16.95 4.55
CA TRP A 234 -11.92 -17.52 5.66
C TRP A 234 -13.42 -17.18 5.58
N LEU A 235 -13.77 -15.92 5.36
CA LEU A 235 -15.17 -15.48 5.21
C LEU A 235 -15.86 -16.20 4.05
N ALA A 236 -15.20 -16.28 2.89
CA ALA A 236 -15.75 -16.93 1.71
C ALA A 236 -15.90 -18.45 1.88
N GLU A 237 -14.93 -19.10 2.51
CA GLU A 237 -14.98 -20.53 2.81
C GLU A 237 -16.11 -20.89 3.77
N GLU A 238 -16.26 -20.15 4.87
CA GLU A 238 -17.34 -20.37 5.83
C GLU A 238 -18.72 -20.08 5.21
N PHE A 239 -18.83 -19.00 4.43
CA PHE A 239 -20.07 -18.70 3.71
C PHE A 239 -20.44 -19.81 2.72
N LYS A 240 -19.45 -20.35 1.99
CA LYS A 240 -19.65 -21.48 1.06
C LYS A 240 -20.06 -22.75 1.78
N LYS A 241 -19.50 -23.05 2.95
CA LYS A 241 -19.93 -24.20 3.78
C LYS A 241 -21.39 -24.08 4.21
N GLN A 242 -21.83 -22.87 4.57
CA GLN A 242 -23.19 -22.63 5.07
C GLN A 242 -24.24 -22.52 3.96
N ASN A 243 -23.89 -21.92 2.82
CA ASN A 243 -24.85 -21.55 1.78
C ASN A 243 -24.62 -22.26 0.43
N GLY A 244 -23.50 -22.98 0.25
CA GLY A 244 -23.13 -23.62 -1.01
C GLY A 244 -22.67 -22.66 -2.12
N ILE A 245 -22.51 -21.37 -1.82
CA ILE A 245 -22.19 -20.32 -2.81
C ILE A 245 -20.76 -19.82 -2.61
N ASP A 246 -19.98 -19.78 -3.70
CA ASP A 246 -18.62 -19.24 -3.68
C ASP A 246 -18.60 -17.74 -4.03
N LEU A 247 -18.53 -16.90 -3.00
CA LEU A 247 -18.53 -15.45 -3.16
C LEU A 247 -17.32 -14.90 -3.93
N LYS A 248 -16.22 -15.68 -4.06
CA LYS A 248 -15.03 -15.21 -4.78
C LYS A 248 -15.22 -15.17 -6.31
N THR A 249 -16.27 -15.82 -6.81
CA THR A 249 -16.60 -15.82 -8.24
C THR A 249 -17.41 -14.59 -8.66
N ASP A 250 -18.03 -13.90 -7.72
CA ASP A 250 -18.74 -12.64 -7.92
C ASP A 250 -17.81 -11.47 -7.55
N ARG A 251 -17.45 -10.65 -8.55
CA ARG A 251 -16.52 -9.51 -8.37
C ARG A 251 -17.05 -8.45 -7.41
N GLN A 252 -18.37 -8.25 -7.36
CA GLN A 252 -18.99 -7.28 -6.47
C GLN A 252 -18.98 -7.80 -5.03
N ALA A 253 -19.33 -9.08 -4.84
CA ALA A 253 -19.27 -9.72 -3.52
C ALA A 253 -17.82 -9.77 -3.00
N LEU A 254 -16.86 -10.13 -3.85
CA LEU A 254 -15.43 -10.16 -3.51
C LEU A 254 -14.93 -8.78 -3.06
N GLN A 255 -15.27 -7.71 -3.79
CA GLN A 255 -14.87 -6.36 -3.39
C GLN A 255 -15.44 -5.97 -2.02
N ARG A 256 -16.72 -6.28 -1.77
CA ARG A 256 -17.36 -6.02 -0.47
C ARG A 256 -16.76 -6.84 0.67
N LEU A 257 -16.37 -8.09 0.40
CA LEU A 257 -15.61 -8.91 1.35
C LEU A 257 -14.26 -8.28 1.68
N THR A 258 -13.51 -7.84 0.67
CA THR A 258 -12.19 -7.20 0.85
C THR A 258 -12.29 -5.95 1.72
N GLU A 259 -13.25 -5.05 1.46
CA GLU A 259 -13.46 -3.84 2.28
C GLU A 259 -13.89 -4.17 3.72
N ALA A 260 -14.66 -5.23 3.91
CA ALA A 260 -15.09 -5.66 5.23
C ALA A 260 -13.94 -6.33 6.01
N ALA A 261 -13.11 -7.11 5.32
CA ALA A 261 -11.91 -7.75 5.86
C ALA A 261 -10.87 -6.72 6.32
N GLU A 262 -10.57 -5.72 5.49
CA GLU A 262 -9.64 -4.62 5.84
C GLU A 262 -10.11 -3.89 7.11
N ARG A 263 -11.40 -3.54 7.15
CA ARG A 263 -12.00 -2.89 8.33
C ARG A 263 -11.94 -3.78 9.56
N ALA A 264 -12.26 -5.07 9.44
CA ALA A 264 -12.20 -6.01 10.55
C ALA A 264 -10.76 -6.14 11.10
N LYS A 265 -9.76 -6.28 10.23
CA LYS A 265 -8.33 -6.27 10.59
C LYS A 265 -7.96 -5.02 11.38
N ILE A 266 -8.33 -3.85 10.88
CA ILE A 266 -8.03 -2.56 11.54
C ILE A 266 -8.72 -2.48 12.92
N GLU A 267 -9.99 -2.86 13.02
CA GLU A 267 -10.71 -2.84 14.29
C GLU A 267 -10.08 -3.77 15.33
N LEU A 268 -9.65 -4.97 14.92
CA LEU A 268 -8.97 -5.95 15.78
C LEU A 268 -7.61 -5.48 16.31
N SER A 269 -7.03 -4.42 15.73
CA SER A 269 -5.83 -3.80 16.28
C SER A 269 -6.10 -3.11 17.63
N SER A 270 -7.36 -2.76 17.93
CA SER A 270 -7.77 -2.13 19.19
C SER A 270 -8.82 -2.94 19.98
N ARG A 271 -9.52 -3.88 19.32
CA ARG A 271 -10.57 -4.73 19.91
C ARG A 271 -10.17 -6.20 19.92
N LEU A 272 -10.78 -6.98 20.82
CA LEU A 272 -10.57 -8.43 20.87
C LEU A 272 -11.45 -9.19 19.87
N GLU A 273 -12.53 -8.58 19.39
CA GLU A 273 -13.43 -9.13 18.39
C GLU A 273 -14.13 -8.02 17.59
N THR A 274 -14.66 -8.40 16.43
CA THR A 274 -15.50 -7.57 15.56
C THR A 274 -16.49 -8.45 14.81
N THR A 275 -17.59 -7.87 14.35
CA THR A 275 -18.61 -8.56 13.54
C THR A 275 -18.58 -8.03 12.12
N VAL A 276 -18.29 -8.93 11.18
CA VAL A 276 -18.43 -8.69 9.75
C VAL A 276 -19.88 -8.90 9.36
N ASN A 277 -20.59 -7.82 9.02
CA ASN A 277 -21.99 -7.87 8.60
C ASN A 277 -22.15 -7.28 7.19
N LEU A 278 -22.51 -8.13 6.23
CA LEU A 278 -22.73 -7.81 4.83
C LEU A 278 -24.14 -8.26 4.41
N PRO A 279 -25.15 -7.39 4.55
CA PRO A 279 -26.49 -7.71 4.11
C PRO A 279 -26.57 -7.74 2.58
N PHE A 280 -27.43 -8.61 2.02
CA PHE A 280 -27.61 -8.74 0.56
C PHE A 280 -26.28 -8.94 -0.17
N ILE A 281 -25.42 -9.84 0.36
CA ILE A 281 -24.09 -10.08 -0.22
C ILE A 281 -24.20 -10.84 -1.55
N THR A 282 -25.21 -11.69 -1.69
CA THR A 282 -25.56 -12.40 -2.92
C THR A 282 -27.03 -12.84 -2.87
N ALA A 283 -27.52 -13.56 -3.87
CA ALA A 283 -28.86 -14.15 -3.90
C ALA A 283 -28.85 -15.52 -4.58
N ASP A 284 -29.79 -16.38 -4.20
CA ASP A 284 -30.06 -17.66 -4.87
C ASP A 284 -31.57 -17.83 -5.13
N GLN A 285 -31.99 -19.03 -5.54
CA GLN A 285 -33.40 -19.35 -5.80
C GLN A 285 -34.32 -19.19 -4.57
N THR A 286 -33.76 -19.22 -3.36
CA THR A 286 -34.48 -19.04 -2.09
C THR A 286 -34.56 -17.57 -1.65
N GLY A 287 -33.86 -16.67 -2.35
CA GLY A 287 -33.87 -15.23 -2.09
C GLY A 287 -32.50 -14.65 -1.74
N PRO A 288 -32.46 -13.42 -1.20
CA PRO A 288 -31.21 -12.77 -0.83
C PRO A 288 -30.51 -13.48 0.33
N LYS A 289 -29.18 -13.48 0.30
CA LYS A 289 -28.31 -14.00 1.35
C LYS A 289 -27.54 -12.87 2.02
N HIS A 290 -27.25 -13.08 3.30
CA HIS A 290 -26.51 -12.16 4.15
C HIS A 290 -25.31 -12.90 4.74
N LEU A 291 -24.20 -12.20 4.93
CA LEU A 291 -23.07 -12.72 5.69
C LEU A 291 -23.02 -11.97 7.01
N GLU A 292 -23.09 -12.70 8.12
CA GLU A 292 -22.85 -12.19 9.46
C GLU A 292 -21.93 -13.16 10.20
N MET A 293 -20.73 -12.70 10.53
CA MET A 293 -19.70 -13.53 11.14
C MET A 293 -18.88 -12.74 12.16
N THR A 294 -18.68 -13.29 13.35
CA THR A 294 -17.77 -12.72 14.35
C THR A 294 -16.35 -13.22 14.10
N LEU A 295 -15.40 -12.29 14.01
CA LEU A 295 -13.97 -12.56 13.93
C LEU A 295 -13.31 -12.09 15.23
N THR A 296 -12.65 -13.00 15.94
CA THR A 296 -11.84 -12.67 17.12
C THR A 296 -10.40 -12.38 16.72
N ARG A 297 -9.67 -11.61 17.53
CA ARG A 297 -8.24 -11.32 17.34
C ARG A 297 -7.42 -12.60 17.31
N ALA A 298 -7.69 -13.53 18.23
CA ALA A 298 -7.02 -14.83 18.27
C ALA A 298 -7.23 -15.65 16.98
N LYS A 299 -8.44 -15.60 16.40
CA LYS A 299 -8.70 -16.24 15.11
C LYS A 299 -7.96 -15.55 13.98
N PHE A 300 -7.97 -14.22 13.93
CA PHE A 300 -7.20 -13.43 12.95
C PHE A 300 -5.70 -13.78 13.01
N GLU A 301 -5.09 -13.72 14.19
CA GLU A 301 -3.68 -14.06 14.41
C GLU A 301 -3.37 -15.50 13.98
N SER A 302 -4.28 -16.44 14.25
CA SER A 302 -4.15 -17.83 13.77
C SER A 302 -4.23 -17.95 12.24
N LEU A 303 -5.07 -17.17 11.58
CA LEU A 303 -5.22 -17.18 10.11
C LEU A 303 -4.01 -16.57 9.38
N THR A 304 -3.25 -15.72 10.07
CA THR A 304 -2.14 -14.94 9.50
C THR A 304 -0.78 -15.26 10.11
N ALA A 305 -0.69 -16.31 10.95
CA ALA A 305 0.53 -16.64 11.71
C ALA A 305 1.75 -16.84 10.80
N ASP A 306 1.58 -17.47 9.65
CA ASP A 306 2.66 -17.69 8.67
C ASP A 306 3.09 -16.39 7.97
N LEU A 307 2.20 -15.42 7.79
CA LEU A 307 2.55 -14.10 7.25
C LEU A 307 3.41 -13.32 8.26
N THR A 308 3.04 -13.35 9.54
CA THR A 308 3.84 -12.74 10.61
C THR A 308 5.20 -13.42 10.74
N GLU A 309 5.24 -14.75 10.64
CA GLU A 309 6.49 -15.51 10.65
C GLU A 309 7.41 -15.16 9.47
N ARG A 310 6.84 -14.85 8.28
CA ARG A 310 7.63 -14.38 7.12
C ARG A 310 8.38 -13.07 7.41
N CYS A 311 7.92 -12.21 8.33
CA CYS A 311 8.66 -11.02 8.74
C CYS A 311 9.96 -11.35 9.49
N ARG A 312 10.03 -12.51 10.16
CA ARG A 312 11.15 -12.87 11.05
C ARG A 312 12.45 -13.09 10.29
N GLN A 313 12.40 -13.75 9.14
CA GLN A 313 13.61 -14.08 8.38
C GLN A 313 14.34 -12.84 7.86
N PRO A 314 13.68 -11.87 7.19
CA PRO A 314 14.34 -10.62 6.80
C PRO A 314 14.89 -9.83 7.99
N PHE A 315 14.15 -9.79 9.11
CA PHE A 315 14.61 -9.12 10.34
C PHE A 315 15.94 -9.71 10.86
N LEU A 316 15.99 -11.03 11.01
CA LEU A 316 17.21 -11.71 11.47
C LEU A 316 18.35 -11.58 10.45
N ALA A 317 18.05 -11.63 9.15
CA ALA A 317 19.03 -11.45 8.09
C ALA A 317 19.63 -10.03 8.12
N ALA A 318 18.81 -8.98 8.29
CA ALA A 318 19.30 -7.60 8.36
C ALA A 318 20.25 -7.39 9.54
N LEU A 319 19.95 -7.92 10.73
CA LEU A 319 20.85 -7.87 11.89
C LEU A 319 22.17 -8.61 11.61
N LYS A 320 22.08 -9.81 11.04
CA LYS A 320 23.26 -10.61 10.68
C LYS A 320 24.14 -9.90 9.67
N ASP A 321 23.56 -9.34 8.61
CA ASP A 321 24.29 -8.65 7.54
C ASP A 321 24.94 -7.35 8.05
N ALA A 322 24.31 -6.69 9.03
CA ALA A 322 24.91 -5.57 9.76
C ALA A 322 25.98 -5.99 10.78
N SER A 323 26.16 -7.31 11.02
CA SER A 323 27.03 -7.86 12.06
C SER A 323 26.69 -7.35 13.47
N LEU A 324 25.40 -7.21 13.76
CA LEU A 324 24.88 -6.72 15.04
C LEU A 324 23.97 -7.74 15.72
N THR A 325 23.94 -7.66 17.05
CA THR A 325 22.96 -8.36 17.91
C THR A 325 21.80 -7.42 18.26
N PRO A 326 20.61 -7.94 18.63
CA PRO A 326 19.48 -7.09 19.01
C PRO A 326 19.79 -6.09 20.13
N GLN A 327 20.70 -6.41 21.04
CA GLN A 327 21.10 -5.54 22.17
C GLN A 327 21.94 -4.33 21.74
N GLN A 328 22.41 -4.31 20.49
CA GLN A 328 23.20 -3.20 19.92
C GLN A 328 22.36 -2.24 19.07
N ILE A 329 21.05 -2.48 18.97
CA ILE A 329 20.12 -1.54 18.36
C ILE A 329 19.64 -0.59 19.46
N ASP A 330 19.88 0.70 19.28
CA ASP A 330 19.49 1.73 20.23
C ASP A 330 17.97 1.97 20.17
N GLU A 331 17.40 2.03 18.97
CA GLU A 331 15.99 2.35 18.74
C GLU A 331 15.36 1.52 17.62
N VAL A 332 14.08 1.19 17.79
CA VAL A 332 13.27 0.50 16.77
C VAL A 332 12.18 1.45 16.28
N VAL A 333 12.21 1.77 14.99
CA VAL A 333 11.25 2.66 14.34
C VAL A 333 10.26 1.83 13.53
N LEU A 334 9.01 1.77 13.99
CA LEU A 334 7.92 1.09 13.30
C LEU A 334 7.26 2.03 12.28
N VAL A 335 7.23 1.61 11.02
CA VAL A 335 6.68 2.36 9.88
C VAL A 335 5.63 1.50 9.17
N GLY A 336 4.70 2.13 8.46
CA GLY A 336 3.65 1.44 7.72
C GLY A 336 2.43 1.08 8.59
N GLY A 337 1.25 1.10 7.98
CA GLY A 337 -0.01 0.96 8.71
C GLY A 337 -0.21 -0.40 9.37
N ALA A 338 0.42 -1.45 8.84
CA ALA A 338 0.24 -2.82 9.33
C ALA A 338 1.04 -3.11 10.61
N THR A 339 2.04 -2.30 10.97
CA THR A 339 2.72 -2.38 12.28
C THR A 339 1.81 -1.99 13.45
N ARG A 340 0.60 -1.48 13.19
CA ARG A 340 -0.41 -1.21 14.22
C ARG A 340 -1.08 -2.48 14.75
N MET A 341 -0.92 -3.62 14.08
CA MET A 341 -1.45 -4.90 14.55
C MET A 341 -0.68 -5.37 15.78
N PRO A 342 -1.31 -5.66 16.93
CA PRO A 342 -0.60 -6.00 18.18
C PRO A 342 0.33 -7.22 18.14
N ILE A 343 0.18 -8.09 17.14
CA ILE A 343 1.02 -9.28 16.95
C ILE A 343 2.34 -8.99 16.23
N ILE A 344 2.43 -7.84 15.54
CA ILE A 344 3.64 -7.37 14.85
C ILE A 344 4.52 -6.63 15.85
#